data_AF-A0A2V3DQ24-F1
#
_entry.id   AF-A0A2V3DQ24-F1
#
_cell.length_a   1.000
_cell.length_b   1.000
_cell.length_c   1.000
_cell.angle_alpha   90.00
_cell.angle_beta   90.00
_cell.angle_gamma   90.00
#
_symmetry.space_group_name_H-M   'P 1'
#
loop_
_entity.id
_entity.type
_entity.pdbx_description
1 polymer ?
#
loop_
_entity_poly.entity_id
_entity_poly.type
_entity_poly.pdbx_seq_one_letter_code
_entity_poly.pdbx_strand_id
1 'polypeptide(L)'
;MSSKITVGVVVLSVLAGCAPSQEDELAAANFHNVGTLDESSVWLSGEPNRDGDYEIKVTGKFHDYCNGAVLAPVGIQICNGGELDGGALFMIGAPASATGGTLTMMNGVVIELSIFDLPQNDDLKIAAGSAPARSAAGFYSVRFTTSSGEILNREGKSQ
;
A
#
# COMPACT_ATOMS: atom_id res chain seq x y z
N MET A 1 45.03 -1.50 60.13
CA MET A 1 43.91 -0.59 59.83
C MET A 1 43.49 -0.87 58.40
N SER A 2 42.36 -1.56 58.20
CA SER A 2 41.88 -2.01 56.88
C SER A 2 41.09 -0.92 56.18
N SER A 3 41.50 -0.54 54.97
CA SER A 3 40.70 0.27 54.04
C SER A 3 39.60 -0.59 53.42
N LYS A 4 38.34 -0.18 53.61
CA LYS A 4 37.19 -0.74 52.89
C LYS A 4 37.12 -0.08 51.51
N ILE A 5 37.23 -0.88 50.45
CA ILE A 5 36.94 -0.45 49.08
C ILE A 5 35.45 -0.62 48.85
N THR A 6 34.73 0.48 48.71
CA THR A 6 33.33 0.50 48.29
C THR A 6 33.29 0.34 46.78
N VAL A 7 32.95 -0.87 46.32
CA VAL A 7 32.67 -1.12 44.90
C VAL A 7 31.26 -0.61 44.62
N GLY A 8 31.17 0.58 44.02
CA GLY A 8 29.93 1.12 43.48
C GLY A 8 29.52 0.30 42.26
N VAL A 9 28.43 -0.45 42.39
CA VAL A 9 27.76 -1.09 41.25
C VAL A 9 27.05 0.01 40.48
N VAL A 10 27.64 0.44 39.37
CA VAL A 10 26.93 1.25 38.37
C VAL A 10 26.00 0.30 37.64
N VAL A 11 24.72 0.33 38.00
CA VAL A 11 23.64 -0.27 37.22
C VAL A 11 23.50 0.57 35.96
N LEU A 12 24.17 0.17 34.87
CA LEU A 12 23.77 0.61 33.53
C LEU A 12 22.47 -0.14 33.19
N SER A 13 21.35 0.49 33.51
CA SER A 13 20.06 0.14 32.93
C SER A 13 20.15 0.45 31.43
N VAL A 14 20.49 -0.56 30.64
CA VAL A 14 20.29 -0.50 29.19
C VAL A 14 18.78 -0.49 29.00
N LEU A 15 18.19 0.69 28.93
CA LEU A 15 16.92 0.86 28.25
C LEU A 15 17.20 0.42 26.81
N ALA A 16 16.90 -0.85 26.52
CA ALA A 16 16.63 -1.28 25.16
C ALA A 16 15.41 -0.48 24.72
N GLY A 17 15.65 0.76 24.28
CA GLY A 17 14.64 1.54 23.60
C GLY A 17 14.29 0.73 22.36
N CYS A 18 13.13 0.08 22.36
CA CYS A 18 12.57 -0.47 21.16
C CYS A 18 12.57 0.67 20.15
N ALA A 19 13.40 0.56 19.11
CA ALA A 19 13.23 1.43 17.96
C ALA A 19 11.76 1.28 17.52
N PRO A 20 11.06 2.40 17.26
CA PRO A 20 9.69 2.34 16.78
C PRO A 20 9.63 1.44 15.55
N SER A 21 8.56 0.67 15.41
CA SER A 21 8.36 -0.11 14.19
C SER A 21 8.17 0.84 13.01
N GLN A 22 8.40 0.37 11.79
CA GLN A 22 8.14 1.16 10.58
C GLN A 22 6.70 1.71 10.54
N GLU A 23 5.74 0.94 11.06
CA GLU A 23 4.33 1.34 11.12
C GLU A 23 4.09 2.43 12.18
N ASP A 24 4.80 2.38 13.32
CA ASP A 24 4.76 3.44 14.33
C ASP A 24 5.33 4.75 13.78
N GLU A 25 6.41 4.67 12.99
CA GLU A 25 7.00 5.84 12.32
C GLU A 25 6.04 6.43 11.29
N LEU A 26 5.36 5.60 10.50
CA LEU A 26 4.35 6.04 9.54
C LEU A 26 3.16 6.71 10.23
N ALA A 27 2.63 6.10 11.29
CA ALA A 27 1.54 6.69 12.07
C ALA A 27 1.95 8.06 12.67
N ALA A 28 3.18 8.17 13.19
CA ALA A 28 3.73 9.44 13.69
C ALA A 28 3.92 10.49 12.59
N ALA A 29 4.11 10.06 11.34
CA ALA A 29 4.19 10.92 10.16
C ALA A 29 2.81 11.22 9.52
N ASN A 30 1.70 10.95 10.21
CA ASN A 30 0.32 11.12 9.73
C ASN A 30 -0.02 10.25 8.50
N PHE A 31 0.54 9.04 8.41
CA PHE A 31 0.01 8.02 7.53
C PHE A 31 -1.10 7.23 8.23
N HIS A 32 -2.13 6.88 7.46
CA HIS A 32 -3.24 6.06 7.89
C HIS A 32 -3.20 4.72 7.13
N ASN A 33 -3.29 3.61 7.88
CA ASN A 33 -3.45 2.29 7.28
C ASN A 33 -4.87 2.17 6.71
N VAL A 34 -4.96 1.86 5.41
CA VAL A 34 -6.25 1.71 4.71
C VAL A 34 -6.59 0.26 4.38
N GLY A 35 -5.66 -0.68 4.61
CA GLY A 35 -5.90 -2.09 4.39
C GLY A 35 -4.62 -2.92 4.26
N THR A 36 -4.83 -4.22 4.16
CA THR A 36 -3.76 -5.21 4.03
C THR A 36 -4.03 -6.11 2.81
N LEU A 37 -2.98 -6.39 2.05
CA LEU A 37 -2.97 -7.29 0.90
C LEU A 37 -1.69 -8.14 0.96
N ASP A 38 -1.81 -9.47 0.92
CA ASP A 38 -0.67 -10.40 0.85
C ASP A 38 0.51 -10.04 1.78
N GLU A 39 0.23 -10.00 3.09
CA GLU A 39 1.22 -9.69 4.14
C GLU A 39 1.85 -8.29 4.02
N SER A 40 1.23 -7.40 3.24
CA SER A 40 1.64 -6.00 3.08
C SER A 40 0.51 -5.08 3.51
N SER A 41 0.84 -4.02 4.24
CA SER A 41 -0.13 -2.98 4.58
C SER A 41 0.03 -1.76 3.70
N VAL A 42 -1.08 -1.15 3.32
CA VAL A 42 -1.14 0.05 2.49
C VAL A 42 -1.44 1.24 3.38
N TRP A 43 -0.60 2.26 3.28
CA TRP A 43 -0.61 3.44 4.11
C TRP A 43 -0.69 4.69 3.25
N LEU A 44 -1.49 5.66 3.69
CA LEU A 44 -1.71 6.90 2.95
C LEU A 44 -1.51 8.12 3.85
N SER A 45 -0.85 9.14 3.34
CA SER A 45 -0.80 10.47 3.96
C SER A 45 -1.13 11.52 2.91
N GLY A 46 -1.94 12.51 3.25
CA GLY A 46 -2.36 13.56 2.33
C GLY A 46 -3.57 14.31 2.84
N GLU A 47 -3.80 15.50 2.29
CA GLU A 47 -5.02 16.26 2.56
C GLU A 47 -6.11 15.93 1.53
N PRO A 48 -7.34 15.67 1.95
CA PRO A 48 -8.47 15.51 1.03
C PRO A 48 -8.68 16.79 0.22
N ASN A 49 -8.91 16.63 -1.10
CA ASN A 49 -9.25 17.68 -2.08
C ASN A 49 -8.10 18.45 -2.76
N ARG A 50 -6.87 17.93 -2.71
CA ARG A 50 -5.84 18.31 -3.68
C ARG A 50 -5.42 17.09 -4.49
N ASP A 51 -5.80 17.09 -5.76
CA ASP A 51 -5.36 16.09 -6.73
C ASP A 51 -3.84 16.02 -6.70
N GLY A 52 -3.30 14.86 -6.29
CA GLY A 52 -1.85 14.63 -6.20
C GLY A 52 -1.24 14.69 -4.79
N ASP A 53 -2.02 14.92 -3.73
CA ASP A 53 -1.45 15.10 -2.38
C ASP A 53 -1.44 13.82 -1.52
N TYR A 54 -2.10 12.74 -1.95
CA TYR A 54 -2.03 11.46 -1.23
C TYR A 54 -0.79 10.68 -1.65
N GLU A 55 0.22 10.68 -0.78
CA GLU A 55 1.38 9.80 -0.86
C GLU A 55 1.02 8.40 -0.37
N ILE A 56 1.45 7.40 -1.13
CA ILE A 56 1.30 5.98 -0.80
C ILE A 56 2.60 5.43 -0.23
N LYS A 57 2.47 4.64 0.83
CA LYS A 57 3.51 3.76 1.37
C LYS A 57 2.99 2.34 1.50
N VAL A 58 3.88 1.38 1.32
CA VAL A 58 3.63 -0.04 1.52
C VAL A 58 4.64 -0.56 2.54
N THR A 59 4.16 -1.32 3.52
CA THR A 59 5.00 -2.07 4.46
C THR A 59 4.86 -3.57 4.23
N GLY A 60 5.76 -4.39 4.79
CA GLY A 60 5.67 -5.85 4.71
C GLY A 60 6.31 -6.45 3.45
N LYS A 61 5.67 -7.46 2.86
CA LYS A 61 6.23 -8.23 1.73
C LYS A 61 6.59 -7.35 0.52
N PHE A 62 5.75 -6.37 0.21
CA PHE A 62 5.90 -5.49 -0.95
C PHE A 62 6.45 -4.10 -0.61
N HIS A 63 7.20 -3.98 0.50
CA HIS A 63 7.65 -2.68 1.01
C HIS A 63 8.53 -1.88 0.06
N ASP A 64 9.17 -2.49 -0.94
CA ASP A 64 9.97 -1.78 -1.94
C ASP A 64 9.13 -1.19 -3.09
N TYR A 65 7.83 -1.49 -3.13
CA TYR A 65 6.93 -1.04 -4.19
C TYR A 65 6.03 0.11 -3.75
N CYS A 66 5.69 0.97 -4.70
CA CYS A 66 4.71 2.05 -4.55
C CYS A 66 5.03 3.14 -3.51
N ASN A 67 6.18 3.07 -2.83
CA ASN A 67 6.60 4.09 -1.87
C ASN A 67 6.88 5.41 -2.57
N GLY A 68 6.11 6.45 -2.21
CA GLY A 68 6.18 7.76 -2.87
C GLY A 68 5.33 7.84 -4.15
N ALA A 69 4.54 6.81 -4.46
CA ALA A 69 3.51 6.90 -5.49
C ALA A 69 2.40 7.84 -5.02
N VAL A 70 1.71 8.43 -5.98
CA VAL A 70 0.67 9.42 -5.73
C VAL A 70 -0.64 8.91 -6.31
N LEU A 71 -1.74 9.17 -5.61
CA LEU A 71 -3.08 8.82 -6.05
C LEU A 71 -3.37 9.31 -7.49
N ALA A 72 -3.98 8.44 -8.28
CA ALA A 72 -4.26 8.67 -9.70
C ALA A 72 -5.77 8.58 -9.99
N PRO A 73 -6.27 9.21 -11.08
CA PRO A 73 -7.67 9.13 -11.47
C PRO A 73 -8.19 7.68 -11.66
N VAL A 74 -9.52 7.52 -11.68
CA VAL A 74 -10.17 6.22 -11.88
C VAL A 74 -9.64 5.49 -13.13
N GLY A 75 -9.23 4.23 -12.95
CA GLY A 75 -8.72 3.36 -13.99
C GLY A 75 -7.27 3.62 -14.39
N ILE A 76 -6.62 4.62 -13.78
CA ILE A 76 -5.21 4.92 -14.01
C ILE A 76 -4.36 4.17 -12.98
N GLN A 77 -3.28 3.59 -13.45
CA GLN A 77 -2.29 2.94 -12.60
C GLN A 77 -1.65 3.97 -11.68
N ILE A 78 -1.67 3.69 -10.38
CA ILE A 78 -0.93 4.46 -9.38
C ILE A 78 0.52 3.97 -9.33
N CYS A 79 0.69 2.65 -9.27
CA CYS A 79 2.00 2.00 -9.33
C CYS A 79 1.86 0.58 -9.85
N ASN A 80 2.91 0.11 -10.52
CA ASN A 80 3.21 -1.30 -10.71
C ASN A 80 4.61 -1.56 -10.14
N GLY A 81 4.75 -2.62 -9.38
CA GLY A 81 6.03 -3.08 -8.87
C GLY A 81 6.10 -4.58 -9.02
N GLY A 82 7.05 -5.09 -9.78
CA GLY A 82 7.21 -6.53 -9.97
C GLY A 82 8.65 -6.90 -10.22
N GLU A 83 9.21 -7.70 -9.33
CA GLU A 83 10.45 -8.42 -9.56
C GLU A 83 10.18 -9.74 -10.28
N LEU A 84 11.13 -10.16 -11.11
CA LEU A 84 11.06 -11.42 -11.85
C LEU A 84 10.90 -12.66 -10.95
N ASP A 85 11.22 -12.53 -9.64
CA ASP A 85 11.25 -13.65 -8.70
C ASP A 85 10.47 -13.41 -7.37
N GLY A 86 9.99 -12.18 -7.08
CA GLY A 86 9.37 -11.81 -5.78
C GLY A 86 7.83 -11.65 -5.77
N GLY A 87 7.20 -11.67 -6.94
CA GLY A 87 5.77 -11.31 -7.11
C GLY A 87 5.59 -9.87 -7.58
N ALA A 88 4.35 -9.50 -7.84
CA ALA A 88 3.98 -8.17 -8.30
C ALA A 88 2.83 -7.59 -7.48
N LEU A 89 2.87 -6.27 -7.31
CA LEU A 89 1.82 -5.45 -6.71
C LEU A 89 1.32 -4.44 -7.74
N PHE A 90 0.00 -4.31 -7.82
CA PHE A 90 -0.69 -3.35 -8.68
C PHE A 90 -1.59 -2.49 -7.82
N MET A 91 -1.54 -1.17 -8.02
CA MET A 91 -2.52 -0.25 -7.46
C MET A 91 -3.09 0.65 -8.54
N ILE A 92 -4.40 0.87 -8.49
CA ILE A 92 -5.17 1.58 -9.52
C ILE A 92 -6.18 2.49 -8.81
N GLY A 93 -6.40 3.69 -9.33
CA GLY A 93 -7.50 4.53 -8.89
C GLY A 93 -8.85 3.86 -9.16
N ALA A 94 -9.70 3.78 -8.16
CA ALA A 94 -11.01 3.13 -8.23
C ALA A 94 -12.14 4.14 -7.97
N PRO A 95 -13.31 3.97 -8.57
CA PRO A 95 -14.45 4.85 -8.29
C PRO A 95 -14.94 4.64 -6.85
N ALA A 96 -15.49 5.68 -6.23
CA ALA A 96 -16.06 5.60 -4.88
C ALA A 96 -17.11 4.49 -4.70
N SER A 97 -17.84 4.14 -5.75
CA SER A 97 -18.85 3.08 -5.70
C SER A 97 -18.27 1.65 -5.79
N ALA A 98 -16.96 1.49 -5.99
CA ALA A 98 -16.34 0.17 -6.10
C ALA A 98 -16.35 -0.55 -4.75
N THR A 99 -16.69 -1.84 -4.81
CA THR A 99 -16.61 -2.79 -3.68
C THR A 99 -15.74 -4.00 -4.02
N GLY A 100 -15.36 -4.16 -5.29
CA GLY A 100 -14.41 -5.16 -5.77
C GLY A 100 -13.91 -4.78 -7.16
N GLY A 101 -13.01 -5.57 -7.71
CA GLY A 101 -12.62 -5.43 -9.10
C GLY A 101 -11.75 -6.56 -9.60
N THR A 102 -11.54 -6.59 -10.91
CA THR A 102 -10.58 -7.49 -11.55
C THR A 102 -9.66 -6.70 -12.45
N LEU A 103 -8.37 -7.06 -12.42
CA LEU A 103 -7.36 -6.58 -13.35
C LEU A 103 -7.02 -7.70 -14.31
N THR A 104 -7.11 -7.44 -15.61
CA THR A 104 -6.62 -8.40 -16.59
C THR A 104 -5.33 -7.94 -17.22
N MET A 105 -4.33 -8.77 -17.04
CA MET A 105 -2.96 -8.58 -17.47
C MET A 105 -2.79 -8.85 -18.96
N MET A 106 -1.75 -8.29 -19.56
CA MET A 106 -1.44 -8.51 -20.98
C MET A 106 -1.19 -9.98 -21.34
N ASN A 107 -0.73 -10.79 -20.38
CA ASN A 107 -0.53 -12.23 -20.56
C ASN A 107 -1.82 -13.06 -20.32
N GLY A 108 -2.97 -12.40 -20.13
CA GLY A 108 -4.27 -13.03 -19.90
C GLY A 108 -4.56 -13.44 -18.45
N VAL A 109 -3.60 -13.25 -17.52
CA VAL A 109 -3.84 -13.50 -16.09
C VAL A 109 -4.88 -12.49 -15.57
N VAL A 110 -5.84 -13.00 -14.80
CA VAL A 110 -6.84 -12.18 -14.09
C VAL A 110 -6.48 -12.15 -12.61
N ILE A 111 -6.41 -10.96 -12.05
CA ILE A 111 -6.15 -10.71 -10.63
C ILE A 111 -7.40 -10.10 -10.01
N GLU A 112 -7.83 -10.63 -8.87
CA GLU A 112 -8.86 -10.01 -8.04
C GLU A 112 -8.27 -8.80 -7.29
N LEU A 113 -9.01 -7.70 -7.27
CA LEU A 113 -8.60 -6.45 -6.62
C LEU A 113 -9.38 -6.25 -5.32
N SER A 114 -8.65 -6.00 -4.24
CA SER A 114 -9.18 -5.46 -2.99
C SER A 114 -9.40 -3.96 -3.12
N ILE A 115 -10.49 -3.45 -2.56
CA ILE A 115 -10.81 -2.01 -2.57
C ILE A 115 -10.55 -1.42 -1.19
N PHE A 116 -9.82 -0.31 -1.16
CA PHE A 116 -9.48 0.43 0.05
C PHE A 116 -10.08 1.82 0.01
N ASP A 117 -10.78 2.17 1.09
CA ASP A 117 -11.34 3.51 1.29
C ASP A 117 -10.23 4.50 1.64
N LEU A 118 -10.38 5.73 1.16
CA LEU A 118 -9.44 6.81 1.44
C LEU A 118 -9.91 7.61 2.66
N PRO A 119 -9.03 7.96 3.60
CA PRO A 119 -9.38 8.87 4.67
C PRO A 119 -9.83 10.22 4.07
N GLN A 120 -11.06 10.63 4.41
CA GLN A 120 -11.61 11.94 4.09
C GLN A 120 -11.81 12.23 2.58
N ASN A 121 -11.77 11.21 1.72
CA ASN A 121 -12.06 11.34 0.28
C ASN A 121 -13.17 10.36 -0.11
N ASP A 122 -14.33 10.90 -0.48
CA ASP A 122 -15.53 10.14 -0.83
C ASP A 122 -15.70 9.97 -2.35
N ASP A 123 -14.79 10.52 -3.16
CA ASP A 123 -14.87 10.53 -4.63
C ASP A 123 -14.04 9.42 -5.27
N LEU A 124 -13.01 8.93 -4.56
CA LEU A 124 -12.07 7.94 -5.07
C LEU A 124 -11.69 6.90 -4.02
N LYS A 125 -11.30 5.72 -4.49
CA LYS A 125 -10.73 4.61 -3.72
C LYS A 125 -9.45 4.11 -4.37
N ILE A 126 -8.73 3.25 -3.67
CA ILE A 126 -7.64 2.46 -4.25
C ILE A 126 -8.13 1.04 -4.50
N ALA A 127 -7.85 0.50 -5.68
CA ALA A 127 -7.93 -0.92 -5.94
C ALA A 127 -6.53 -1.50 -5.99
N ALA A 128 -6.26 -2.54 -5.19
CA ALA A 128 -4.96 -3.19 -5.11
C ALA A 128 -5.08 -4.69 -5.34
N GLY A 129 -4.13 -5.25 -6.08
CA GLY A 129 -4.04 -6.69 -6.30
C GLY A 129 -2.60 -7.13 -6.43
N SER A 130 -2.37 -8.40 -6.15
CA SER A 130 -1.06 -9.02 -6.21
C SER A 130 -1.06 -10.16 -7.22
N ALA A 131 0.10 -10.43 -7.79
CA ALA A 131 0.29 -11.55 -8.69
C ALA A 131 1.58 -12.32 -8.37
N PRO A 132 1.64 -13.62 -8.68
CA PRO A 132 2.88 -14.38 -8.59
C PRO A 132 3.96 -13.81 -9.53
N ALA A 133 5.22 -14.16 -9.24
CA ALA A 133 6.38 -13.69 -9.99
C ALA A 133 6.23 -13.96 -11.51
N ARG A 134 6.87 -13.11 -12.33
CA ARG A 134 6.82 -13.14 -13.82
C ARG A 134 5.48 -12.81 -14.46
N SER A 135 4.55 -12.28 -13.68
CA SER A 135 3.35 -11.65 -14.22
C SER A 135 3.77 -10.37 -14.95
N ALA A 136 3.39 -10.22 -16.23
CA ALA A 136 3.81 -9.11 -17.10
C ALA A 136 3.60 -7.72 -16.45
N ALA A 137 4.50 -6.76 -16.67
CA ALA A 137 4.45 -5.44 -16.02
C ALA A 137 3.28 -4.53 -16.46
N GLY A 138 2.28 -5.04 -17.18
CA GLY A 138 1.18 -4.25 -17.74
C GLY A 138 -0.15 -4.97 -17.75
N PHE A 139 -1.22 -4.19 -17.73
CA PHE A 139 -2.60 -4.64 -17.83
C PHE A 139 -3.31 -3.99 -19.03
N TYR A 140 -4.32 -4.65 -19.57
CA TYR A 140 -5.12 -4.12 -20.68
C TYR A 140 -6.49 -3.60 -20.21
N SER A 141 -7.05 -4.16 -19.13
CA SER A 141 -8.34 -3.73 -18.61
C SER A 141 -8.44 -3.88 -17.11
N VAL A 142 -9.16 -2.96 -16.49
CA VAL A 142 -9.64 -3.08 -15.12
C VAL A 142 -11.17 -2.99 -15.11
N ARG A 143 -11.80 -3.84 -14.30
CA ARG A 143 -13.24 -3.85 -14.10
C ARG A 143 -13.51 -3.64 -12.62
N PHE A 144 -14.42 -2.74 -12.28
CA PHE A 144 -14.87 -2.57 -10.91
C PHE A 144 -16.29 -3.09 -10.76
N THR A 145 -16.57 -3.70 -9.61
CA THR A 145 -17.90 -4.17 -9.24
C THR A 145 -18.44 -3.27 -8.14
N THR A 146 -19.70 -2.88 -8.23
CA THR A 146 -20.40 -2.13 -7.18
C THR A 146 -21.19 -3.08 -6.26
N SER A 147 -21.74 -2.54 -5.16
CA SER A 147 -22.62 -3.31 -4.26
C SER A 147 -23.91 -3.82 -4.93
N SER A 148 -24.36 -3.20 -6.03
CA SER A 148 -25.50 -3.68 -6.83
C SER A 148 -25.12 -4.79 -7.82
N GLY A 149 -23.83 -5.11 -7.96
CA GLY A 149 -23.31 -6.03 -8.96
C GLY A 149 -23.11 -5.40 -10.35
N GLU A 150 -23.26 -4.08 -10.48
CA GLU A 150 -22.94 -3.37 -11.72
C GLU A 150 -21.44 -3.45 -12.00
N ILE A 151 -21.09 -3.69 -13.27
CA ILE A 151 -19.71 -3.74 -13.74
C ILE A 151 -19.36 -2.42 -14.41
N LEU A 152 -18.40 -1.70 -13.82
CA LEU A 152 -17.82 -0.49 -14.37
C LEU A 152 -16.52 -0.87 -15.12
N ASN A 153 -16.61 -0.98 -16.45
CA ASN A 153 -15.48 -1.30 -17.30
C ASN A 153 -14.59 -0.08 -17.56
N ARG A 154 -13.27 -0.23 -17.38
CA ARG A 154 -12.26 0.75 -17.79
C ARG A 154 -11.14 0.06 -18.56
N GLU A 155 -10.94 0.47 -19.81
CA GLU A 155 -9.79 0.04 -20.60
C GLU A 155 -8.55 0.81 -20.11
N GLY A 156 -7.50 0.08 -19.78
CA GLY A 156 -6.23 0.69 -19.40
C GLY A 156 -5.57 1.24 -20.66
N LYS A 157 -5.33 2.55 -20.72
CA LYS A 157 -4.39 3.07 -21.73
C LYS A 157 -2.98 2.67 -21.29
N SER A 158 -2.36 1.76 -22.03
CA SER A 158 -0.91 1.61 -21.99
C SER A 158 -0.28 2.93 -22.43
N GLN A 159 0.53 3.55 -21.58
CA GLN A 159 1.63 4.38 -22.06
C GLN A 159 2.90 3.54 -21.97
#